data_AF-A0A0S7WT42-F1
#
_entry.id   AF-A0A0S7WT42-F1
#
_cell.length_a   1.000
_cell.length_b   1.000
_cell.length_c   1.000
_cell.angle_alpha   90.00
_cell.angle_beta   90.00
_cell.angle_gamma   90.00
#
_symmetry.space_group_name_H-M   'P 1'
#
loop_
_entity.id
_entity.type
_entity.pdbx_description
1 polymer ?
#
loop_
_entity_poly.entity_id
_entity_poly.type
_entity_poly.pdbx_seq_one_letter_code
_entity_poly.pdbx_strand_id
1 'polypeptide(L)'
;LGAYGLQWWADPFVIVNRWSVFGEPPLPCFRIISPDAAPLKSVRLQEAGADFSKDDTNVNAASMTFSTRFSTNHWRIEGDFKEYEACFDLVKLWTDSEESQVSGDPDKGNRAHSDYEIGLDHVYRQWGLNEDGHWSDRGDPFDFNELLGEGTWTHKRRRFYPPYAETDDEPRKCVVEVKNTDLDNDWHRVGSATIRFLSDRCGIYFDMTDVDGTNARVVIEDGPSQALKDLTHVRITAIVQSDERVTYDAPRQDSAGSSQTITDTTDDDSCRWVKRHSSSAYSGDGTGIIRDDGEESGPMAKLAATVRSDTEPMWSGVSFTIPWVDVTYRIGDRIREMSGRDTSFPAKAADESLFPIVRRVSYDFRAQETRLALQPASR
;
A
#
# COMPACT_ATOMS: atom_id res chain seq x y z
N LEU A 1 -18.60 -33.74 -21.61
CA LEU A 1 -19.12 -32.38 -21.85
C LEU A 1 -19.07 -31.63 -20.53
N GLY A 2 -17.99 -30.86 -20.32
CA GLY A 2 -17.76 -30.15 -19.07
C GLY A 2 -18.66 -28.92 -18.98
N ALA A 3 -19.46 -28.85 -17.92
CA ALA A 3 -20.30 -27.70 -17.61
C ALA A 3 -19.53 -26.78 -16.65
N TYR A 4 -18.97 -25.70 -17.18
CA TYR A 4 -18.44 -24.60 -16.38
C TYR A 4 -19.53 -23.53 -16.26
N GLY A 5 -20.22 -23.49 -15.12
CA GLY A 5 -21.07 -22.37 -14.73
C GLY A 5 -20.22 -21.36 -13.96
N LEU A 6 -19.99 -20.18 -14.54
CA LEU A 6 -19.38 -19.06 -13.84
C LEU A 6 -20.39 -18.56 -12.77
N GLN A 7 -20.00 -18.58 -11.49
CA GLN A 7 -20.76 -18.01 -10.37
C GLN A 7 -19.95 -16.85 -9.81
N TRP A 8 -20.53 -15.65 -9.82
CA TRP A 8 -19.91 -14.44 -9.29
C TRP A 8 -20.83 -13.85 -8.21
N TRP A 9 -20.23 -13.28 -7.18
CA TRP A 9 -20.91 -12.72 -6.01
C TRP A 9 -20.61 -11.23 -5.95
N ALA A 10 -21.64 -10.43 -5.69
CA ALA A 10 -21.52 -9.02 -5.33
C ALA A 10 -22.54 -8.81 -4.21
N ASP A 11 -22.09 -8.62 -2.98
CA ASP A 11 -22.97 -8.46 -1.81
C ASP A 11 -24.02 -7.35 -2.06
N PRO A 12 -25.33 -7.56 -1.81
CA PRO A 12 -26.02 -8.74 -1.23
C PRO A 12 -26.63 -9.74 -2.24
N PHE A 13 -26.09 -9.83 -3.45
CA PHE A 13 -26.71 -10.52 -4.58
C PHE A 13 -26.04 -11.83 -4.97
N VAL A 14 -26.86 -12.85 -5.24
CA VAL A 14 -26.41 -14.12 -5.81
C VAL A 14 -26.86 -14.25 -7.26
N ILE A 15 -25.91 -14.37 -8.19
CA ILE A 15 -26.19 -14.53 -9.62
C ILE A 15 -26.11 -16.01 -9.99
N VAL A 16 -27.22 -16.58 -10.48
CA VAL A 16 -27.30 -17.97 -10.93
C VAL A 16 -27.69 -18.03 -12.39
N ASN A 17 -26.80 -18.53 -13.24
CA ASN A 17 -27.09 -18.72 -14.66
C ASN A 17 -27.79 -20.08 -14.87
N ARG A 18 -28.99 -20.10 -15.46
CA ARG A 18 -29.65 -21.33 -15.89
C ARG A 18 -29.65 -21.39 -17.42
N TRP A 19 -29.37 -22.58 -17.94
CA TRP A 19 -29.56 -22.86 -19.36
C TRP A 19 -31.06 -22.96 -19.67
N SER A 20 -31.48 -22.32 -20.77
CA SER A 20 -32.76 -22.58 -21.43
C SER A 20 -32.65 -23.78 -22.37
N VAL A 21 -33.81 -24.28 -22.80
CA VAL A 21 -34.03 -25.51 -23.58
C VAL A 21 -33.18 -25.52 -24.88
N PHE A 22 -32.77 -26.72 -25.32
CA PHE A 22 -32.03 -26.97 -26.57
C PHE A 22 -32.58 -26.14 -27.74
N GLY A 23 -31.77 -25.21 -28.27
CA GLY A 23 -32.06 -24.49 -29.51
C GLY A 23 -31.90 -22.96 -29.46
N GLU A 24 -31.79 -22.36 -28.28
CA GLU A 24 -31.58 -20.91 -28.13
C GLU A 24 -30.34 -20.60 -27.28
N PRO A 25 -29.62 -19.49 -27.55
CA PRO A 25 -28.51 -19.06 -26.70
C PRO A 25 -29.04 -18.76 -25.29
N PRO A 26 -28.33 -19.21 -24.22
CA PRO A 26 -28.81 -19.04 -22.86
C PRO A 26 -28.89 -17.54 -22.54
N LEU A 27 -30.11 -17.04 -22.33
CA LEU A 27 -30.32 -15.71 -21.80
C LEU A 27 -29.96 -15.74 -20.31
N PRO A 28 -29.04 -14.88 -19.83
CA PRO A 28 -28.72 -14.82 -18.41
C PRO A 28 -29.98 -14.43 -17.64
N CYS A 29 -30.53 -15.35 -16.85
CA CYS A 29 -31.61 -15.05 -15.93
C CYS A 29 -31.01 -14.50 -14.64
N PHE A 30 -31.29 -13.23 -14.33
CA PHE A 30 -30.88 -12.62 -13.06
C PHE A 30 -31.97 -12.89 -12.02
N ARG A 31 -31.59 -13.51 -10.90
CA ARG A 31 -32.48 -13.66 -9.76
C ARG A 31 -31.87 -12.96 -8.57
N ILE A 32 -32.42 -11.81 -8.22
CA ILE A 32 -32.08 -11.11 -6.98
C ILE A 32 -32.72 -11.89 -5.83
N ILE A 33 -31.91 -12.35 -4.89
CA ILE A 33 -32.37 -13.04 -3.69
C ILE A 33 -32.10 -12.09 -2.52
N SER A 34 -33.14 -11.57 -1.89
CA SER A 34 -33.02 -10.86 -0.62
C SER A 34 -32.92 -11.89 0.50
N PRO A 35 -31.82 -11.93 1.27
CA PRO A 35 -31.66 -12.87 2.39
C PRO A 35 -32.79 -12.76 3.42
N ASP A 36 -33.27 -11.54 3.69
CA ASP A 36 -34.32 -11.25 4.67
C ASP A 36 -35.68 -11.85 4.29
N ALA A 37 -35.94 -11.98 2.99
CA ALA A 37 -37.17 -12.57 2.46
C ALA A 37 -37.06 -14.08 2.17
N ALA A 38 -35.90 -14.69 2.38
CA ALA A 38 -35.68 -16.11 2.09
C ALA A 38 -36.38 -17.01 3.11
N PRO A 39 -36.95 -18.15 2.68
CA PRO A 39 -37.64 -19.07 3.59
C PRO A 39 -36.66 -19.66 4.61
N LEU A 40 -37.08 -19.64 5.88
CA LEU A 40 -36.36 -20.27 6.98
C LEU A 40 -36.68 -21.77 7.00
N LYS A 41 -35.64 -22.60 7.09
CA LYS A 41 -35.76 -24.07 7.09
C LYS A 41 -35.03 -24.69 8.27
N SER A 42 -35.58 -25.80 8.77
CA SER A 42 -34.91 -26.65 9.76
C SER A 42 -34.37 -27.91 9.08
N VAL A 43 -33.17 -28.28 9.50
CA VAL A 43 -32.49 -29.50 9.08
C VAL A 43 -32.68 -30.52 10.21
N ARG A 44 -33.02 -31.77 9.92
CA ARG A 44 -33.31 -32.82 10.90
C ARG A 44 -32.30 -33.93 10.78
N LEU A 45 -31.61 -34.24 11.87
CA LEU A 45 -30.70 -35.36 11.98
C LEU A 45 -31.10 -36.18 13.20
N GLN A 46 -31.72 -37.32 12.95
CA GLN A 46 -32.22 -38.22 13.99
C GLN A 46 -31.13 -38.59 15.00
N GLU A 47 -31.55 -38.80 16.25
CA GLU A 47 -30.65 -39.18 17.35
C GLU A 47 -29.91 -40.48 17.04
N ALA A 48 -28.67 -40.56 17.56
CA ALA A 48 -27.87 -41.76 17.39
C ALA A 48 -28.53 -42.97 18.10
N GLY A 49 -28.80 -44.03 17.34
CA GLY A 49 -29.36 -45.28 17.86
C GLY A 49 -30.89 -45.41 17.78
N ALA A 50 -31.60 -44.39 17.29
CA ALA A 50 -33.03 -44.50 17.03
C ALA A 50 -33.33 -45.23 15.69
N ASP A 51 -34.47 -45.90 15.60
CA ASP A 51 -34.92 -46.58 14.38
C ASP A 51 -35.18 -45.59 13.25
N PHE A 52 -34.55 -45.78 12.09
CA PHE A 52 -34.62 -44.83 10.97
C PHE A 52 -36.06 -44.44 10.61
N SER A 53 -36.35 -43.15 10.70
CA SER A 53 -37.63 -42.56 10.31
C SER A 53 -37.41 -41.42 9.33
N LYS A 54 -38.02 -41.54 8.14
CA LYS A 54 -37.96 -40.50 7.09
C LYS A 54 -38.65 -39.19 7.50
N ASP A 55 -39.54 -39.25 8.48
CA ASP A 55 -40.28 -38.07 8.95
C ASP A 55 -39.45 -37.30 10.00
N ASP A 56 -38.47 -37.97 10.62
CA ASP A 56 -37.64 -37.46 11.72
C ASP A 56 -36.19 -37.15 11.32
N THR A 57 -35.74 -37.64 10.17
CA THR A 57 -34.44 -37.33 9.55
C THR A 57 -34.66 -36.70 8.19
N ASN A 58 -33.96 -35.61 7.87
CA ASN A 58 -33.79 -35.13 6.50
C ASN A 58 -32.32 -34.95 6.11
N VAL A 59 -31.37 -35.38 6.95
CA VAL A 59 -29.91 -35.38 6.71
C VAL A 59 -29.30 -36.72 7.08
N ASN A 60 -28.36 -37.20 6.28
CA ASN A 60 -27.61 -38.44 6.50
C ASN A 60 -26.37 -38.19 7.34
N ALA A 61 -25.66 -37.12 6.99
CA ALA A 61 -24.42 -36.72 7.61
C ALA A 61 -24.34 -35.20 7.61
N ALA A 62 -23.91 -34.66 8.73
CA ALA A 62 -23.45 -33.29 8.80
C ALA A 62 -21.94 -33.31 9.04
N SER A 63 -21.20 -32.52 8.26
CA SER A 63 -19.79 -32.31 8.49
C SER A 63 -19.56 -30.82 8.70
N MET A 64 -19.09 -30.49 9.90
CA MET A 64 -18.63 -29.16 10.25
C MET A 64 -17.10 -29.20 10.24
N THR A 65 -16.50 -28.48 9.30
CA THR A 65 -15.05 -28.29 9.32
C THR A 65 -14.79 -26.89 9.87
N PHE A 66 -14.16 -26.83 11.03
CA PHE A 66 -13.63 -25.59 11.58
C PHE A 66 -12.16 -25.52 11.21
N SER A 67 -11.78 -24.58 10.35
CA SER A 67 -10.37 -24.29 10.13
C SER A 67 -9.93 -23.21 11.11
N THR A 68 -9.11 -23.58 12.09
CA THR A 68 -8.37 -22.63 12.93
C THR A 68 -7.13 -22.07 12.22
N ARG A 69 -6.85 -22.52 10.97
CA ARG A 69 -5.63 -22.16 10.24
C ARG A 69 -5.55 -20.69 9.84
N PHE A 70 -6.61 -19.91 10.05
CA PHE A 70 -6.68 -18.48 9.77
C PHE A 70 -7.11 -17.70 11.01
N SER A 71 -6.60 -18.06 12.19
CA SER A 71 -6.86 -17.32 13.44
C SER A 71 -5.96 -16.09 13.56
N THR A 72 -5.85 -15.29 12.50
CA THR A 72 -5.26 -13.96 12.60
C THR A 72 -6.11 -13.16 13.57
N ASN A 73 -5.51 -12.72 14.66
CA ASN A 73 -6.21 -11.95 15.69
C ASN A 73 -5.58 -10.57 15.92
N HIS A 74 -4.57 -10.25 15.12
CA HIS A 74 -3.85 -9.00 15.14
C HIS A 74 -3.42 -8.68 13.71
N TRP A 75 -3.67 -7.45 13.26
CA TRP A 75 -3.32 -7.00 11.91
C TRP A 75 -2.31 -5.88 12.03
N ARG A 76 -1.18 -6.02 11.33
CA ARG A 76 -0.21 -4.94 11.12
C ARG A 76 -0.36 -4.44 9.71
N ILE A 77 -0.58 -3.14 9.55
CA ILE A 77 -0.55 -2.48 8.26
C ILE A 77 0.80 -1.77 8.14
N GLU A 78 1.51 -1.98 7.03
CA GLU A 78 2.73 -1.25 6.70
C GLU A 78 2.46 -0.34 5.49
N GLY A 79 2.76 0.95 5.63
CA GLY A 79 2.70 1.90 4.52
C GLY A 79 4.06 2.13 3.88
N ASP A 80 4.21 3.24 3.18
CA ASP A 80 5.49 3.62 2.57
C ASP A 80 6.53 4.06 3.63
N PHE A 81 7.77 4.25 3.20
CA PHE A 81 8.84 4.81 4.03
C PHE A 81 8.49 6.20 4.53
N LYS A 82 8.85 6.50 5.78
CA LYS A 82 8.67 7.83 6.37
C LYS A 82 9.47 8.86 5.57
N GLU A 83 8.81 9.93 5.18
CA GLU A 83 9.39 11.00 4.36
C GLU A 83 9.69 12.24 5.20
N TYR A 84 10.85 12.85 4.94
CA TYR A 84 11.31 14.03 5.65
C TYR A 84 11.66 15.12 4.65
N GLU A 85 10.90 16.21 4.69
CA GLU A 85 11.13 17.40 3.88
C GLU A 85 12.03 18.38 4.63
N ALA A 86 13.21 18.67 4.09
CA ALA A 86 14.17 19.59 4.70
C ALA A 86 14.99 20.31 3.63
N CYS A 87 15.75 21.31 4.05
CA CYS A 87 16.81 21.90 3.24
C CYS A 87 18.15 21.27 3.59
N PHE A 88 18.89 20.85 2.57
CA PHE A 88 20.11 20.07 2.64
C PHE A 88 21.26 20.83 1.99
N ASP A 89 22.32 21.11 2.77
CA ASP A 89 23.57 21.65 2.24
C ASP A 89 24.34 20.54 1.51
N LEU A 90 24.74 20.82 0.27
CA LEU A 90 25.38 19.86 -0.61
C LEU A 90 26.89 20.10 -0.68
N VAL A 91 27.65 19.01 -0.78
CA VAL A 91 29.09 19.05 -1.04
C VAL A 91 29.39 18.86 -2.52
N LYS A 92 30.59 19.28 -2.92
CA LYS A 92 31.16 19.02 -4.25
C LYS A 92 31.38 17.51 -4.42
N LEU A 93 30.87 16.92 -5.50
CA LEU A 93 31.06 15.49 -5.79
C LEU A 93 32.21 15.25 -6.79
N TRP A 94 33.33 15.93 -6.58
CA TRP A 94 34.56 15.80 -7.38
C TRP A 94 35.78 16.10 -6.52
N THR A 95 36.94 15.57 -6.89
CA THR A 95 38.22 15.73 -6.17
C THR A 95 38.97 17.01 -6.58
N ASP A 96 39.94 17.45 -5.77
CA ASP A 96 40.79 18.60 -6.12
C ASP A 96 41.66 18.34 -7.36
N SER A 97 42.00 17.07 -7.60
CA SER A 97 42.77 16.68 -8.77
C SER A 97 41.97 16.85 -10.05
N GLU A 98 40.69 16.44 -10.05
CA GLU A 98 39.77 16.65 -11.17
C GLU A 98 39.48 18.15 -11.38
N GLU A 99 39.25 18.89 -10.28
CA GLU A 99 39.07 20.35 -10.34
C GLU A 99 40.27 21.05 -10.97
N SER A 100 41.49 20.64 -10.60
CA SER A 100 42.73 21.23 -11.14
C SER A 100 42.87 21.02 -12.66
N GLN A 101 42.39 19.91 -13.21
CA GLN A 101 42.47 19.59 -14.64
C GLN A 101 41.58 20.51 -15.51
N VAL A 102 40.49 21.00 -14.93
CA VAL A 102 39.55 21.92 -15.57
C VAL A 102 39.68 23.36 -15.09
N SER A 103 40.51 23.64 -14.09
CA SER A 103 40.63 24.99 -13.50
C SER A 103 40.99 26.09 -14.52
N GLY A 104 41.84 25.76 -15.51
CA GLY A 104 42.21 26.66 -16.60
C GLY A 104 41.18 26.74 -17.73
N ASP A 105 40.23 25.80 -17.78
CA ASP A 105 39.16 25.70 -18.76
C ASP A 105 37.96 24.93 -18.16
N PRO A 106 37.12 25.63 -17.38
CA PRO A 106 36.03 25.04 -16.59
C PRO A 106 34.96 24.33 -17.43
N ASP A 107 34.95 24.59 -18.75
CA ASP A 107 34.00 24.05 -19.69
C ASP A 107 34.46 22.74 -20.33
N LYS A 108 35.65 22.23 -20.00
CA LYS A 108 36.08 20.87 -20.42
C LYS A 108 35.12 19.75 -20.03
N GLY A 109 34.32 19.94 -18.99
CA GLY A 109 33.25 19.02 -18.59
C GLY A 109 31.96 19.16 -19.42
N ASN A 110 31.86 20.15 -20.30
CA ASN A 110 30.71 20.38 -21.17
C ASN A 110 30.83 19.53 -22.45
N ARG A 111 29.78 18.76 -22.79
CA ARG A 111 29.74 17.93 -24.00
C ARG A 111 29.90 18.69 -25.31
N ALA A 112 29.61 20.00 -25.31
CA ALA A 112 29.78 20.85 -26.48
C ALA A 112 31.22 21.40 -26.63
N HIS A 113 32.07 21.21 -25.62
CA HIS A 113 33.45 21.71 -25.61
C HIS A 113 34.34 20.92 -26.57
N SER A 114 35.28 21.58 -27.25
CA SER A 114 36.15 20.93 -28.24
C SER A 114 37.06 19.87 -27.63
N ASP A 115 37.48 20.13 -26.38
CA ASP A 115 38.33 19.24 -25.58
C ASP A 115 37.50 18.54 -24.50
N TYR A 116 36.26 18.13 -24.82
CA TYR A 116 35.38 17.46 -23.86
C TYR A 116 36.00 16.16 -23.34
N GLU A 117 36.08 16.04 -22.01
CA GLU A 117 36.51 14.83 -21.33
C GLU A 117 35.35 14.26 -20.50
N ILE A 118 34.87 13.07 -20.89
CA ILE A 118 33.74 12.42 -20.22
C ILE A 118 33.97 12.18 -18.73
N GLY A 119 35.23 11.97 -18.32
CA GLY A 119 35.60 11.76 -16.92
C GLY A 119 35.64 13.04 -16.07
N LEU A 120 35.42 14.21 -16.67
CA LEU A 120 35.42 15.51 -15.99
C LEU A 120 34.06 16.22 -16.13
N ASP A 121 33.03 15.53 -16.64
CA ASP A 121 31.71 16.10 -16.93
C ASP A 121 30.89 16.43 -15.66
N HIS A 122 31.33 15.91 -14.52
CA HIS A 122 30.73 16.12 -13.22
C HIS A 122 31.31 17.32 -12.47
N VAL A 123 32.52 17.76 -12.83
CA VAL A 123 33.22 18.84 -12.12
C VAL A 123 32.44 20.14 -12.26
N TYR A 124 32.24 20.85 -11.14
CA TYR A 124 31.37 22.03 -10.99
C TYR A 124 29.86 21.79 -11.16
N ARG A 125 29.45 20.64 -11.70
CA ARG A 125 28.06 20.33 -12.05
C ARG A 125 27.37 19.39 -11.08
N GLN A 126 28.08 18.45 -10.46
CA GLN A 126 27.53 17.45 -9.55
C GLN A 126 27.70 17.83 -8.08
N TRP A 127 26.58 18.04 -7.40
CA TRP A 127 26.53 18.37 -5.97
C TRP A 127 25.65 17.36 -5.26
N GLY A 128 25.95 17.00 -4.02
CA GLY A 128 25.10 16.06 -3.28
C GLY A 128 25.48 15.88 -1.84
N LEU A 129 24.73 15.02 -1.15
CA LEU A 129 25.03 14.59 0.20
C LEU A 129 26.14 13.54 0.17
N ASN A 130 27.14 13.68 1.04
CA ASN A 130 28.20 12.68 1.23
C ASN A 130 27.71 11.51 2.10
N GLU A 131 26.56 10.89 1.78
CA GLU A 131 25.93 9.88 2.66
C GLU A 131 26.84 8.66 2.93
N ASP A 132 27.63 8.25 1.93
CA ASP A 132 28.51 7.09 1.97
C ASP A 132 29.96 7.41 2.36
N GLY A 133 30.28 8.68 2.62
CA GLY A 133 31.61 9.12 3.00
C GLY A 133 32.65 9.04 1.88
N HIS A 134 32.25 8.76 0.64
CA HIS A 134 33.18 8.66 -0.49
C HIS A 134 33.97 9.95 -0.70
N TRP A 135 33.35 11.10 -0.45
CA TRP A 135 33.92 12.43 -0.61
C TRP A 135 34.42 13.01 0.71
N SER A 136 35.09 12.20 1.53
CA SER A 136 35.57 12.60 2.86
C SER A 136 36.60 13.72 2.86
N ASP A 137 37.27 13.95 1.73
CA ASP A 137 38.12 15.12 1.48
C ASP A 137 37.31 16.42 1.25
N ARG A 138 36.01 16.31 0.99
CA ARG A 138 35.08 17.42 0.76
C ARG A 138 34.16 17.73 1.94
N GLY A 139 34.02 16.79 2.87
CA GLY A 139 33.24 16.95 4.08
C GLY A 139 32.98 15.62 4.76
N ASP A 140 32.59 15.67 6.02
CA ASP A 140 32.18 14.47 6.76
C ASP A 140 30.95 13.83 6.12
N PRO A 141 30.73 12.52 6.32
CA PRO A 141 29.52 11.87 5.86
C PRO A 141 28.27 12.59 6.39
N PHE A 142 27.25 12.77 5.55
CA PHE A 142 26.04 13.46 5.98
C PHE A 142 25.34 12.66 7.09
N ASP A 143 25.05 13.32 8.21
CA ASP A 143 24.40 12.71 9.38
C ASP A 143 22.89 13.02 9.38
N PHE A 144 22.07 11.98 9.25
CA PHE A 144 20.62 12.11 9.30
C PHE A 144 20.05 12.05 10.73
N ASN A 145 20.87 11.94 11.78
CA ASN A 145 20.39 11.82 13.16
C ASN A 145 19.47 12.97 13.59
N GLU A 146 19.76 14.20 13.16
CA GLU A 146 18.90 15.36 13.48
C GLU A 146 17.52 15.26 12.83
N LEU A 147 17.45 14.66 11.63
CA LEU A 147 16.21 14.57 10.85
C LEU A 147 15.40 13.32 11.19
N LEU A 148 16.04 12.16 11.14
CA LEU A 148 15.45 10.83 11.25
C LEU A 148 15.41 10.31 12.70
N GLY A 149 16.33 10.77 13.54
CA GLY A 149 16.54 10.30 14.91
C GLY A 149 17.72 9.33 15.04
N GLU A 150 18.38 9.32 16.20
CA GLU A 150 19.56 8.48 16.44
C GLU A 150 19.25 6.98 16.27
N GLY A 151 20.08 6.29 15.49
CA GLY A 151 20.00 4.83 15.31
C GLY A 151 18.84 4.32 14.46
N THR A 152 18.06 5.22 13.84
CA THR A 152 16.89 4.87 13.01
C THR A 152 17.23 4.70 11.51
N TRP A 153 18.49 4.93 11.13
CA TRP A 153 18.92 4.95 9.75
C TRP A 153 20.29 4.30 9.55
N THR A 154 20.54 3.88 8.32
CA THR A 154 21.78 3.23 7.88
C THR A 154 22.46 4.08 6.81
N HIS A 155 23.80 4.10 6.81
CA HIS A 155 24.58 4.72 5.74
C HIS A 155 24.39 3.94 4.44
N LYS A 156 23.50 4.44 3.59
CA LYS A 156 23.23 3.96 2.24
C LYS A 156 22.91 5.15 1.36
N ARG A 157 23.06 4.99 0.05
CA ARG A 157 22.70 6.05 -0.90
C ARG A 157 21.18 6.16 -1.00
N ARG A 158 20.65 7.38 -0.84
CA ARG A 158 19.21 7.69 -1.00
C ARG A 158 18.99 8.51 -2.27
N ARG A 159 17.77 8.95 -2.53
CA ARG A 159 17.46 9.88 -3.62
C ARG A 159 16.67 11.04 -3.07
N PHE A 160 16.81 12.20 -3.71
CA PHE A 160 15.90 13.30 -3.46
C PHE A 160 14.57 13.06 -4.16
N TYR A 161 13.50 13.39 -3.44
CA TYR A 161 12.14 13.44 -3.96
C TYR A 161 11.62 14.89 -3.93
N PRO A 162 10.65 15.23 -4.79
CA PRO A 162 10.00 16.53 -4.73
C PRO A 162 9.41 16.82 -3.33
N PRO A 163 9.41 18.08 -2.87
CA PRO A 163 8.75 18.49 -1.65
C PRO A 163 7.27 18.08 -1.61
N TYR A 164 6.72 17.92 -0.41
CA TYR A 164 5.37 17.39 -0.24
C TYR A 164 4.33 18.34 -0.83
N ALA A 165 3.47 17.80 -1.68
CA ALA A 165 2.25 18.43 -2.15
C ALA A 165 1.07 17.51 -1.78
N GLU A 166 -0.08 18.09 -1.44
CA GLU A 166 -1.30 17.31 -1.30
C GLU A 166 -1.69 16.67 -2.64
N THR A 167 -2.50 15.61 -2.56
CA THR A 167 -2.84 14.79 -3.75
C THR A 167 -3.51 15.60 -4.86
N ASP A 168 -4.21 16.68 -4.50
CA ASP A 168 -4.92 17.58 -5.43
C ASP A 168 -4.14 18.86 -5.78
N ASP A 169 -2.96 19.07 -5.19
CA ASP A 169 -2.14 20.26 -5.40
C ASP A 169 -1.17 20.08 -6.58
N GLU A 170 -0.75 21.19 -7.19
CA GLU A 170 0.35 21.15 -8.16
C GLU A 170 1.64 20.65 -7.48
N PRO A 171 2.39 19.72 -8.10
CA PRO A 171 3.64 19.23 -7.54
C PRO A 171 4.59 20.37 -7.21
N ARG A 172 5.05 20.42 -5.96
CA ARG A 172 6.02 21.43 -5.54
C ARG A 172 7.35 21.16 -6.21
N LYS A 173 7.97 22.24 -6.70
CA LYS A 173 9.31 22.17 -7.27
C LYS A 173 10.34 22.15 -6.15
N CYS A 174 11.40 21.37 -6.31
CA CYS A 174 12.55 21.49 -5.42
C CYS A 174 13.13 22.90 -5.55
N VAL A 175 13.48 23.51 -4.41
CA VAL A 175 14.09 24.84 -4.38
C VAL A 175 15.59 24.63 -4.25
N VAL A 176 16.36 25.07 -5.25
CA VAL A 176 17.82 25.06 -5.20
C VAL A 176 18.31 26.48 -4.98
N GLU A 177 19.18 26.64 -3.99
CA GLU A 177 19.78 27.92 -3.63
C GLU A 177 21.29 27.79 -3.65
N VAL A 178 21.96 28.87 -4.04
CA VAL A 178 23.42 28.90 -4.18
C VAL A 178 24.02 30.13 -3.53
N LYS A 179 25.30 30.02 -3.16
CA LYS A 179 26.16 31.15 -2.76
C LYS A 179 27.36 31.26 -3.69
N ASN A 180 27.77 32.49 -3.98
CA ASN A 180 28.98 32.81 -4.72
C ASN A 180 29.79 33.87 -3.94
N THR A 181 31.12 33.88 -4.08
CA THR A 181 31.98 34.96 -3.60
C THR A 181 31.67 36.34 -4.20
N ASP A 182 31.13 36.36 -5.42
CA ASP A 182 30.82 37.60 -6.16
C ASP A 182 29.42 38.15 -5.90
N LEU A 183 28.56 37.36 -5.25
CA LEU A 183 27.26 37.79 -4.76
C LEU A 183 27.39 38.30 -3.32
N ASP A 184 26.37 38.99 -2.83
CA ASP A 184 26.23 39.13 -1.38
C ASP A 184 26.23 37.72 -0.75
N ASN A 185 26.76 37.59 0.46
CA ASN A 185 26.96 36.30 1.13
C ASN A 185 25.64 35.62 1.57
N ASP A 186 24.54 35.91 0.87
CA ASP A 186 23.20 35.41 1.08
C ASP A 186 22.88 34.24 0.12
N TRP A 187 21.77 33.57 0.36
CA TRP A 187 21.28 32.48 -0.48
C TRP A 187 20.43 33.02 -1.61
N HIS A 188 20.77 32.61 -2.84
CA HIS A 188 20.03 33.02 -4.03
C HIS A 188 19.38 31.83 -4.71
N ARG A 189 18.08 31.98 -5.02
CA ARG A 189 17.32 30.95 -5.72
C ARG A 189 17.78 30.82 -7.16
N VAL A 190 17.88 29.58 -7.60
CA VAL A 190 18.14 29.25 -9.00
C VAL A 190 16.82 29.30 -9.77
N GLY A 191 16.70 30.23 -10.73
CA GLY A 191 15.43 30.53 -11.39
C GLY A 191 15.06 29.57 -12.52
N SER A 192 15.89 29.48 -13.56
CA SER A 192 15.56 28.75 -14.81
C SER A 192 16.52 27.61 -15.14
N ALA A 193 17.22 27.07 -14.15
CA ALA A 193 18.18 26.01 -14.40
C ALA A 193 17.51 24.68 -14.72
N THR A 194 18.05 23.99 -15.73
CA THR A 194 17.76 22.56 -15.90
C THR A 194 18.58 21.81 -14.86
N ILE A 195 17.94 21.50 -13.74
CA ILE A 195 18.53 20.71 -12.65
C ILE A 195 18.05 19.27 -12.83
N ARG A 196 18.97 18.32 -12.89
CA ARG A 196 18.66 16.89 -12.92
C ARG A 196 18.98 16.28 -11.57
N PHE A 197 18.09 15.44 -11.05
CA PHE A 197 18.39 14.63 -9.87
C PHE A 197 19.28 13.45 -10.23
N LEU A 198 20.27 13.17 -9.38
CA LEU A 198 21.07 11.97 -9.51
C LEU A 198 20.20 10.76 -9.11
N SER A 199 20.19 9.74 -9.97
CA SER A 199 19.39 8.54 -9.75
C SER A 199 20.05 7.54 -8.80
N ASP A 200 21.26 7.78 -8.31
CA ASP A 200 21.98 6.84 -7.45
C ASP A 200 22.27 7.38 -6.05
N ARG A 201 22.00 8.67 -5.80
CA ARG A 201 22.30 9.37 -4.54
C ARG A 201 21.44 10.62 -4.35
N CYS A 202 21.40 11.17 -3.13
CA CYS A 202 20.86 12.49 -2.85
C CYS A 202 21.78 13.55 -3.44
N GLY A 203 21.60 13.87 -4.72
CA GLY A 203 22.37 14.91 -5.39
C GLY A 203 21.68 15.44 -6.64
N ILE A 204 22.29 16.48 -7.18
CA ILE A 204 21.84 17.19 -8.36
C ILE A 204 22.98 17.34 -9.37
N TYR A 205 22.60 17.50 -10.62
CA TYR A 205 23.46 17.83 -11.75
C TYR A 205 22.94 19.11 -12.40
N PHE A 206 23.79 20.13 -12.51
CA PHE A 206 23.50 21.33 -13.29
C PHE A 206 23.67 21.06 -14.79
N ASP A 207 22.55 20.80 -15.46
CA ASP A 207 22.48 20.53 -16.90
C ASP A 207 22.29 21.82 -17.69
N MET A 208 23.25 22.73 -17.58
CA MET A 208 23.19 24.03 -18.25
C MET A 208 24.35 24.27 -19.20
N THR A 209 24.01 24.88 -20.32
CA THR A 209 24.90 25.54 -21.27
C THR A 209 24.42 26.98 -21.41
N ASP A 210 25.33 27.96 -21.36
CA ASP A 210 25.00 29.35 -21.67
C ASP A 210 24.43 29.48 -23.10
N VAL A 211 23.75 30.60 -23.38
CA VAL A 211 23.13 30.92 -24.68
C VAL A 211 24.15 30.86 -25.83
N ASP A 212 25.40 31.20 -25.54
CA ASP A 212 26.51 31.15 -26.49
C ASP A 212 27.30 29.82 -26.47
N GLY A 213 26.92 28.87 -25.60
CA GLY A 213 27.56 27.55 -25.46
C GLY A 213 28.96 27.57 -24.82
N THR A 214 29.51 28.76 -24.55
CA THR A 214 30.92 28.96 -24.18
C THR A 214 31.20 28.80 -22.69
N ASN A 215 30.23 29.01 -21.79
CA ASN A 215 30.42 28.86 -20.34
C ASN A 215 29.27 28.11 -19.65
N ALA A 216 29.56 27.32 -18.62
CA ALA A 216 28.54 26.73 -17.75
C ALA A 216 28.08 27.75 -16.70
N ARG A 217 26.85 28.27 -16.82
CA ARG A 217 26.30 29.29 -15.92
C ARG A 217 24.97 28.88 -15.29
N VAL A 218 24.77 29.27 -14.04
CA VAL A 218 23.50 29.19 -13.30
C VAL A 218 22.76 30.52 -13.45
N VAL A 219 21.46 30.48 -13.76
CA VAL A 219 20.61 31.68 -13.77
C VAL A 219 20.02 31.87 -12.37
N ILE A 220 20.32 33.00 -11.76
CA ILE A 220 19.77 33.41 -10.47
C ILE A 220 18.46 34.16 -10.70
N GLU A 221 17.42 33.85 -9.93
CA GLU A 221 16.08 34.43 -10.09
C GLU A 221 16.10 35.96 -9.98
N ASP A 222 16.82 36.49 -8.98
CA ASP A 222 16.86 37.92 -8.66
C ASP A 222 18.17 38.61 -9.06
N GLY A 223 18.99 38.02 -9.94
CA GLY A 223 20.35 38.51 -10.15
C GLY A 223 21.03 38.08 -11.46
N PRO A 224 22.30 38.49 -11.65
CA PRO A 224 23.07 38.10 -12.82
C PRO A 224 23.41 36.60 -12.78
N SER A 225 23.52 35.98 -13.95
CA SER A 225 23.95 34.59 -14.08
C SER A 225 25.39 34.39 -13.55
N GLN A 226 25.61 33.32 -12.79
CA GLN A 226 26.90 33.00 -12.17
C GLN A 226 27.57 31.83 -12.86
N ALA A 227 28.89 31.82 -13.00
CA ALA A 227 29.58 30.64 -13.51
C ALA A 227 29.58 29.54 -12.45
N LEU A 228 29.42 28.27 -12.88
CA LEU A 228 29.35 27.14 -11.95
C LEU A 228 30.61 26.98 -11.08
N LYS A 229 31.77 27.35 -11.62
CA LYS A 229 33.06 27.28 -10.92
C LYS A 229 33.17 28.24 -9.72
N ASP A 230 32.38 29.31 -9.73
CA ASP A 230 32.42 30.35 -8.70
C ASP A 230 31.41 30.05 -7.57
N LEU A 231 30.61 28.99 -7.70
CA LEU A 231 29.69 28.55 -6.65
C LEU A 231 30.48 27.99 -5.46
N THR A 232 30.23 28.54 -4.29
CA THR A 232 30.88 28.13 -3.04
C THR A 232 30.04 27.16 -2.23
N HIS A 233 28.72 27.38 -2.21
CA HIS A 233 27.76 26.55 -1.49
C HIS A 233 26.52 26.33 -2.35
N VAL A 234 25.95 25.14 -2.26
CA VAL A 234 24.71 24.77 -2.92
C VAL A 234 23.86 24.06 -1.88
N ARG A 235 22.59 24.42 -1.79
CA ARG A 235 21.61 23.71 -0.96
C ARG A 235 20.33 23.44 -1.72
N ILE A 236 19.60 22.44 -1.28
CA ILE A 236 18.33 22.05 -1.89
C ILE A 236 17.27 21.73 -0.86
N THR A 237 16.06 22.25 -1.07
CA THR A 237 14.87 21.77 -0.37
C THR A 237 14.23 20.62 -1.14
N ALA A 238 14.18 19.46 -0.50
CA ALA A 238 13.66 18.21 -1.07
C ALA A 238 13.15 17.28 0.04
N ILE A 239 12.58 16.14 -0.35
CA ILE A 239 12.27 15.03 0.55
C ILE A 239 13.38 13.97 0.49
N VAL A 240 13.71 13.40 1.65
CA VAL A 240 14.49 12.18 1.80
C VAL A 240 13.64 11.14 2.53
N GLN A 241 13.72 9.88 2.09
CA GLN A 241 13.05 8.74 2.72
C GLN A 241 13.93 8.14 3.84
N SER A 242 13.29 7.80 4.96
CA SER A 242 13.86 7.04 6.05
C SER A 242 14.02 5.55 5.70
N ASP A 243 14.64 4.80 6.61
CA ASP A 243 14.68 3.34 6.56
C ASP A 243 13.48 2.71 7.27
N GLU A 244 12.71 3.52 8.00
CA GLU A 244 11.48 3.10 8.67
C GLU A 244 10.25 3.32 7.79
N ARG A 245 9.36 2.32 7.76
CA ARG A 245 8.01 2.46 7.21
C ARG A 245 7.04 3.04 8.23
N VAL A 246 5.99 3.69 7.76
CA VAL A 246 4.83 3.96 8.61
C VAL A 246 4.13 2.64 8.90
N THR A 247 3.77 2.40 10.16
CA THR A 247 3.15 1.15 10.59
C THR A 247 1.96 1.43 11.49
N TYR A 248 0.89 0.68 11.32
CA TYR A 248 -0.25 0.68 12.21
C TYR A 248 -0.50 -0.74 12.75
N ASP A 249 -0.41 -0.89 14.06
CA ASP A 249 -0.74 -2.14 14.77
C ASP A 249 -2.19 -2.07 15.27
N ALA A 250 -3.09 -2.80 14.60
CA ALA A 250 -4.50 -2.81 14.96
C ALA A 250 -4.73 -3.57 16.27
N PRO A 251 -5.65 -3.12 17.15
CA PRO A 251 -5.91 -3.79 18.42
C PRO A 251 -6.23 -5.28 18.24
N ARG A 252 -5.63 -6.12 19.09
CA ARG A 252 -5.87 -7.57 19.11
C ARG A 252 -7.35 -7.88 19.37
N GLN A 253 -7.86 -8.89 18.70
CA GLN A 253 -9.22 -9.38 18.90
C GLN A 253 -9.27 -10.62 19.80
N ASP A 254 -10.12 -10.57 20.81
CA ASP A 254 -10.36 -11.70 21.71
C ASP A 254 -11.28 -12.77 21.12
N SER A 255 -11.99 -12.45 20.03
CA SER A 255 -12.92 -13.37 19.34
C SER A 255 -12.22 -14.55 18.67
N ALA A 256 -10.91 -14.48 18.42
CA ALA A 256 -10.16 -15.50 17.68
C ALA A 256 -9.88 -16.79 18.50
N GLY A 257 -10.33 -16.89 19.74
CA GLY A 257 -10.27 -18.12 20.55
C GLY A 257 -8.86 -18.58 20.95
N SER A 258 -7.81 -17.89 20.48
CA SER A 258 -6.41 -18.13 20.83
C SER A 258 -5.91 -17.09 21.82
N SER A 259 -5.22 -17.52 22.87
CA SER A 259 -4.51 -16.63 23.80
C SER A 259 -3.21 -16.07 23.24
N GLN A 260 -2.68 -16.66 22.16
CA GLN A 260 -1.48 -16.15 21.48
C GLN A 260 -1.86 -15.04 20.49
N THR A 261 -0.99 -14.04 20.37
CA THR A 261 -1.08 -13.04 19.30
C THR A 261 -0.56 -13.66 18.01
N ILE A 262 -1.44 -13.73 17.02
CA ILE A 262 -1.14 -14.21 15.66
C ILE A 262 -1.31 -12.99 14.77
N THR A 263 -0.17 -12.37 14.47
CA THR A 263 -0.08 -11.20 13.62
C THR A 263 -0.03 -11.62 12.16
N ASP A 264 -0.87 -11.00 11.34
CA ASP A 264 -0.71 -10.98 9.90
C ASP A 264 -0.39 -9.55 9.46
N THR A 265 0.38 -9.43 8.39
CA THR A 265 0.87 -8.14 7.89
C THR A 265 0.35 -7.89 6.49
N THR A 266 -0.09 -6.67 6.21
CA THR A 266 -0.51 -6.24 4.87
C THR A 266 0.11 -4.89 4.56
N ASP A 267 0.58 -4.73 3.33
CA ASP A 267 1.27 -3.54 2.89
C ASP A 267 0.34 -2.69 2.00
N ASP A 268 0.36 -1.37 2.19
CA ASP A 268 -0.32 -0.39 1.34
C ASP A 268 0.52 0.89 1.20
N ASP A 269 1.31 0.96 0.12
CA ASP A 269 2.19 2.09 -0.19
C ASP A 269 1.42 3.41 -0.43
N SER A 270 0.08 3.40 -0.49
CA SER A 270 -0.70 4.65 -0.52
C SER A 270 -0.78 5.35 0.84
N CYS A 271 -0.50 4.62 1.94
CA CYS A 271 -0.43 5.17 3.28
C CYS A 271 0.94 5.81 3.52
N ARG A 272 0.94 7.12 3.81
CA ARG A 272 2.15 7.94 3.90
C ARG A 272 2.31 8.57 5.27
N TRP A 273 3.55 8.85 5.61
CA TRP A 273 3.94 9.65 6.75
C TRP A 273 4.97 10.68 6.30
N VAL A 274 4.71 11.96 6.58
CA VAL A 274 5.52 13.06 6.09
C VAL A 274 5.74 14.10 7.18
N LYS A 275 7.00 14.44 7.42
CA LYS A 275 7.41 15.49 8.36
C LYS A 275 8.19 16.58 7.64
N ARG A 276 7.82 17.84 7.87
CA ARG A 276 8.55 19.02 7.39
C ARG A 276 9.43 19.61 8.48
N HIS A 277 10.71 19.71 8.20
CA HIS A 277 11.69 20.38 9.05
C HIS A 277 11.62 21.90 8.90
N SER A 278 12.01 22.63 9.95
CA SER A 278 12.04 24.11 9.93
C SER A 278 13.02 24.69 8.92
N SER A 279 14.01 23.92 8.47
CA SER A 279 14.95 24.34 7.42
C SER A 279 14.35 24.32 6.01
N SER A 280 13.20 23.66 5.78
CA SER A 280 12.57 23.63 4.47
C SER A 280 12.26 25.05 3.96
N ALA A 281 12.50 25.30 2.67
CA ALA A 281 12.04 26.52 1.99
C ALA A 281 10.50 26.72 2.05
N TYR A 282 9.76 25.65 2.39
CA TYR A 282 8.30 25.66 2.57
C TYR A 282 7.86 25.64 4.05
N SER A 283 8.78 25.90 4.98
CA SER A 283 8.46 25.97 6.42
C SER A 283 7.38 27.00 6.77
N GLY A 284 7.18 28.03 5.94
CA GLY A 284 6.10 29.01 6.07
C GLY A 284 4.68 28.41 6.00
N ASP A 285 4.53 27.23 5.40
CA ASP A 285 3.25 26.51 5.31
C ASP A 285 2.99 25.61 6.54
N GLY A 286 3.90 25.62 7.52
CA GLY A 286 3.84 24.80 8.72
C GLY A 286 5.05 23.87 8.84
N THR A 287 5.38 23.48 10.07
CA THR A 287 6.49 22.57 10.39
C THR A 287 6.01 21.44 11.29
N GLY A 288 6.71 20.31 11.30
CA GLY A 288 6.33 19.12 12.05
C GLY A 288 5.68 18.07 11.16
N ILE A 289 4.86 17.20 11.74
CA ILE A 289 4.13 16.16 11.00
C ILE A 289 3.05 16.86 10.18
N ILE A 290 3.15 16.78 8.85
CA ILE A 290 2.17 17.36 7.93
C ILE A 290 1.21 16.31 7.37
N ARG A 291 1.58 15.02 7.44
CA ARG A 291 0.71 13.88 7.14
C ARG A 291 1.12 12.67 7.99
N ASP A 292 0.13 11.99 8.57
CA ASP A 292 0.31 10.74 9.29
C ASP A 292 -0.90 9.82 9.06
N ASP A 293 -0.76 8.88 8.14
CA ASP A 293 -1.83 7.92 7.85
C ASP A 293 -1.91 6.78 8.88
N GLY A 294 -0.94 6.69 9.80
CA GLY A 294 -0.78 5.65 10.82
C GLY A 294 -1.49 5.93 12.15
N GLU A 295 -2.21 7.04 12.28
CA GLU A 295 -2.98 7.34 13.48
C GLU A 295 -4.19 6.39 13.68
N GLU A 296 -4.70 6.27 14.92
CA GLU A 296 -5.82 5.38 15.26
C GLU A 296 -7.11 5.62 14.46
N SER A 297 -7.29 6.84 13.94
CA SER A 297 -8.44 7.22 13.10
C SER A 297 -8.08 7.39 11.62
N GLY A 298 -6.83 7.12 11.26
CA GLY A 298 -6.25 7.31 9.95
C GLY A 298 -6.69 6.25 8.91
N PRO A 299 -6.25 6.42 7.65
CA PRO A 299 -6.48 5.46 6.58
C PRO A 299 -6.01 4.04 6.92
N MET A 300 -4.85 3.87 7.56
CA MET A 300 -4.31 2.55 7.92
C MET A 300 -5.22 1.82 8.92
N ALA A 301 -5.81 2.53 9.87
CA ALA A 301 -6.77 1.95 10.81
C ALA A 301 -8.05 1.47 10.12
N LYS A 302 -8.55 2.24 9.14
CA LYS A 302 -9.71 1.85 8.33
C LYS A 302 -9.39 0.66 7.43
N LEU A 303 -8.20 0.62 6.84
CA LEU A 303 -7.73 -0.51 6.06
C LEU A 303 -7.64 -1.76 6.92
N ALA A 304 -7.05 -1.68 8.11
CA ALA A 304 -6.99 -2.78 9.06
C ALA A 304 -8.38 -3.30 9.43
N ALA A 305 -9.36 -2.41 9.63
CA ALA A 305 -10.75 -2.79 9.89
C ALA A 305 -11.42 -3.47 8.68
N THR A 306 -11.10 -3.04 7.46
CA THR A 306 -11.63 -3.61 6.20
C THR A 306 -11.04 -4.99 5.92
N VAL A 307 -9.71 -5.10 5.95
CA VAL A 307 -9.01 -6.40 5.79
C VAL A 307 -9.50 -7.38 6.84
N ARG A 308 -9.70 -6.90 8.07
CA ARG A 308 -10.30 -7.68 9.14
C ARG A 308 -11.72 -8.13 8.81
N SER A 309 -12.64 -7.25 8.41
CA SER A 309 -14.01 -7.67 8.07
C SER A 309 -14.05 -8.68 6.91
N ASP A 310 -13.13 -8.55 5.96
CA ASP A 310 -13.06 -9.41 4.78
C ASP A 310 -12.46 -10.79 5.09
N THR A 311 -11.60 -10.86 6.11
CA THR A 311 -10.95 -12.10 6.57
C THR A 311 -11.68 -12.76 7.76
N GLU A 312 -12.52 -12.00 8.48
CA GLU A 312 -13.36 -12.44 9.59
C GLU A 312 -14.53 -13.38 9.27
N PRO A 313 -15.00 -13.65 8.02
CA PRO A 313 -15.81 -14.84 7.77
C PRO A 313 -14.92 -16.07 7.94
N MET A 314 -14.66 -16.37 9.22
CA MET A 314 -14.17 -17.58 9.81
C MET A 314 -14.72 -18.73 8.98
N TRP A 315 -13.84 -19.39 8.24
CA TRP A 315 -14.19 -20.45 7.32
C TRP A 315 -14.67 -21.67 8.14
N SER A 316 -15.91 -21.58 8.59
CA SER A 316 -16.75 -22.66 9.05
C SER A 316 -17.60 -23.03 7.83
N GLY A 317 -16.99 -23.82 6.93
CA GLY A 317 -17.77 -24.49 5.91
C GLY A 317 -18.64 -25.52 6.60
N VAL A 318 -19.83 -25.13 7.04
CA VAL A 318 -20.84 -26.09 7.49
C VAL A 318 -21.43 -26.70 6.24
N SER A 319 -21.28 -28.02 6.11
CA SER A 319 -21.87 -28.76 5.01
C SER A 319 -22.78 -29.85 5.53
N PHE A 320 -23.93 -30.01 4.87
CA PHE A 320 -24.88 -31.08 5.15
C PHE A 320 -25.00 -31.97 3.93
N THR A 321 -25.16 -33.27 4.17
CA THR A 321 -25.47 -34.27 3.15
C THR A 321 -26.81 -34.91 3.48
N ILE A 322 -27.80 -34.69 2.63
CA ILE A 322 -29.14 -35.27 2.67
C ILE A 322 -29.11 -36.58 1.86
N PRO A 323 -29.60 -37.74 2.38
CA PRO A 323 -29.47 -39.05 1.72
C PRO A 323 -30.49 -39.28 0.59
N TRP A 324 -31.02 -38.21 0.02
CA TRP A 324 -31.85 -38.23 -1.18
C TRP A 324 -31.64 -36.93 -1.97
N VAL A 325 -32.12 -36.93 -3.20
CA VAL A 325 -32.21 -35.73 -4.02
C VAL A 325 -33.39 -34.87 -3.52
N ASP A 326 -33.09 -33.83 -2.77
CA ASP A 326 -34.05 -32.87 -2.22
C ASP A 326 -33.96 -31.54 -2.99
N VAL A 327 -34.83 -31.39 -3.98
CA VAL A 327 -34.90 -30.19 -4.82
C VAL A 327 -35.61 -29.00 -4.14
N THR A 328 -36.04 -29.16 -2.89
CA THR A 328 -36.70 -28.07 -2.17
C THR A 328 -35.70 -27.03 -1.69
N TYR A 329 -34.46 -27.43 -1.37
CA TYR A 329 -33.38 -26.53 -0.97
C TYR A 329 -32.88 -25.68 -2.13
N ARG A 330 -32.75 -24.38 -1.88
CA ARG A 330 -32.31 -23.38 -2.84
C ARG A 330 -31.18 -22.55 -2.24
N ILE A 331 -30.33 -22.03 -3.13
CA ILE A 331 -29.35 -21.02 -2.75
C ILE A 331 -30.10 -19.81 -2.17
N GLY A 332 -29.60 -19.30 -1.04
CA GLY A 332 -30.19 -18.21 -0.26
C GLY A 332 -31.17 -18.67 0.85
N ASP A 333 -31.59 -19.93 0.89
CA ASP A 333 -32.39 -20.45 2.01
C ASP A 333 -31.63 -20.27 3.34
N ARG A 334 -32.34 -19.91 4.42
CA ARG A 334 -31.76 -19.76 5.76
C ARG A 334 -31.94 -21.04 6.57
N ILE A 335 -30.87 -21.49 7.24
CA ILE A 335 -30.91 -22.69 8.09
C ILE A 335 -30.94 -22.28 9.56
N ARG A 336 -32.07 -22.55 10.23
CA ARG A 336 -32.30 -22.17 11.63
C ARG A 336 -31.54 -23.06 12.61
N GLU A 337 -31.68 -24.36 12.44
CA GLU A 337 -31.26 -25.36 13.42
C GLU A 337 -31.02 -26.72 12.77
N MET A 338 -30.30 -27.58 13.49
CA MET A 338 -30.25 -29.00 13.25
C MET A 338 -30.98 -29.75 14.37
N SER A 339 -32.25 -30.10 14.15
CA SER A 339 -33.06 -30.82 15.12
C SER A 339 -32.58 -32.27 15.28
N GLY A 340 -32.52 -32.78 16.51
CA GLY A 340 -32.07 -34.15 16.86
C GLY A 340 -30.59 -34.27 17.27
N ARG A 341 -29.85 -33.16 17.29
CA ARG A 341 -28.48 -33.06 17.84
C ARG A 341 -28.29 -31.84 18.76
N ASP A 342 -29.37 -31.20 19.19
CA ASP A 342 -29.37 -29.96 19.99
C ASP A 342 -28.39 -28.89 19.49
N THR A 343 -28.13 -28.87 18.17
CA THR A 343 -27.21 -27.93 17.55
C THR A 343 -28.02 -26.81 16.91
N SER A 344 -28.14 -25.70 17.64
CA SER A 344 -28.66 -24.45 17.09
C SER A 344 -27.52 -23.66 16.44
N PHE A 345 -27.79 -23.01 15.31
CA PHE A 345 -26.88 -22.00 14.78
C PHE A 345 -27.18 -20.70 15.53
N PRO A 346 -26.29 -20.21 16.40
CA PRO A 346 -26.60 -19.08 17.25
C PRO A 346 -26.67 -17.80 16.41
N ALA A 347 -27.87 -17.39 16.04
CA ALA A 347 -28.19 -15.96 15.98
C ALA A 347 -28.38 -15.50 17.43
N LYS A 348 -27.84 -14.33 17.82
CA LYS A 348 -28.32 -13.64 19.05
C LYS A 348 -29.84 -13.66 18.98
N ALA A 349 -30.49 -14.25 19.99
CA ALA A 349 -31.80 -14.92 19.95
C ALA A 349 -33.04 -14.12 19.45
N ALA A 350 -32.86 -12.93 18.87
CA ALA A 350 -33.91 -12.09 18.31
C ALA A 350 -33.70 -11.67 16.83
N ASP A 351 -32.53 -11.93 16.22
CA ASP A 351 -32.22 -11.44 14.86
C ASP A 351 -32.13 -12.57 13.83
N GLU A 352 -33.24 -12.85 13.14
CA GLU A 352 -33.33 -13.89 12.10
C GLU A 352 -32.51 -13.58 10.83
N SER A 353 -31.94 -12.38 10.72
CA SER A 353 -31.00 -12.04 9.63
C SER A 353 -29.65 -12.74 9.80
N LEU A 354 -29.32 -13.22 11.00
CA LEU A 354 -28.02 -13.82 11.32
C LEU A 354 -27.97 -15.35 11.08
N PHE A 355 -29.04 -15.97 10.58
CA PHE A 355 -29.02 -17.40 10.28
C PHE A 355 -28.12 -17.70 9.07
N PRO A 356 -27.33 -18.78 9.10
CA PRO A 356 -26.48 -19.14 7.98
C PRO A 356 -27.32 -19.41 6.73
N ILE A 357 -26.82 -18.93 5.60
CA ILE A 357 -27.48 -19.03 4.29
C ILE A 357 -26.87 -20.15 3.46
N VAL A 358 -27.71 -20.86 2.72
CA VAL A 358 -27.29 -21.88 1.76
C VAL A 358 -26.58 -21.18 0.60
N ARG A 359 -25.25 -21.29 0.54
CA ARG A 359 -24.42 -20.73 -0.53
C ARG A 359 -24.44 -21.61 -1.78
N ARG A 360 -24.42 -22.93 -1.58
CA ARG A 360 -24.35 -23.91 -2.68
C ARG A 360 -25.23 -25.12 -2.40
N VAL A 361 -25.95 -25.55 -3.42
CA VAL A 361 -26.65 -26.84 -3.45
C VAL A 361 -26.03 -27.68 -4.56
N SER A 362 -25.59 -28.89 -4.24
CA SER A 362 -25.06 -29.85 -5.21
C SER A 362 -25.88 -31.14 -5.13
N TYR A 363 -26.29 -31.67 -6.28
CA TYR A 363 -27.03 -32.93 -6.36
C TYR A 363 -26.11 -34.01 -6.92
N ASP A 364 -25.99 -35.13 -6.22
CA ASP A 364 -25.38 -36.34 -6.76
C ASP A 364 -26.50 -37.37 -7.01
N PHE A 365 -26.95 -37.45 -8.26
CA PHE A 365 -28.01 -38.38 -8.66
C PHE A 365 -27.55 -39.85 -8.64
N ARG A 366 -26.23 -40.12 -8.67
CA ARG A 366 -25.72 -41.49 -8.62
C ARG A 366 -25.71 -42.01 -7.18
N ALA A 367 -25.25 -41.18 -6.25
CA ALA A 367 -25.28 -41.46 -4.82
C ALA A 367 -26.65 -41.18 -4.17
N GLN A 368 -27.59 -40.59 -4.93
CA GLN A 368 -28.90 -40.15 -4.45
C GLN A 368 -28.77 -39.22 -3.23
N GLU A 369 -28.01 -38.15 -3.35
CA GLU A 369 -27.80 -37.23 -2.23
C GLU A 369 -27.82 -35.75 -2.64
N THR A 370 -28.12 -34.89 -1.66
CA THR A 370 -28.04 -33.42 -1.79
C THR A 370 -27.03 -32.88 -0.80
N ARG A 371 -26.02 -32.16 -1.30
CA ARG A 371 -25.02 -31.50 -0.48
C ARG A 371 -25.31 -30.01 -0.39
N LEU A 372 -25.47 -29.51 0.82
CA LEU A 372 -25.65 -28.10 1.14
C LEU A 372 -24.34 -27.56 1.68
N ALA A 373 -23.86 -26.43 1.18
CA ALA A 373 -22.78 -25.67 1.80
C ALA A 373 -23.34 -24.35 2.32
N LEU A 374 -23.13 -24.09 3.61
CA LEU A 374 -23.58 -22.86 4.25
C LEU A 374 -22.47 -21.83 4.34
N GLN A 375 -22.86 -20.57 4.50
CA GLN A 375 -21.99 -19.48 4.93
C GLN A 375 -22.71 -18.64 6.00
N PRO A 376 -21.97 -17.95 6.88
CA PRO A 376 -22.56 -16.92 7.75
C PRO A 376 -23.32 -15.88 6.91
N ALA A 377 -24.41 -15.35 7.44
CA ALA A 377 -25.04 -14.17 6.83
C ALA A 377 -24.12 -12.95 7.07
N SER A 378 -23.69 -12.29 5.99
CA SER A 378 -23.06 -10.96 6.08
C SER A 378 -24.14 -9.92 6.36
N ARG A 379 -23.80 -8.92 7.19
CA ARG A 379 -24.66 -7.76 7.45
C ARG A 379 -24.39 -6.64 6.47
#